data_AF-A0AAE6WSQ1-F1
#
_entry.id   AF-A0AAE6WSQ1-F1
#
_cell.length_a   1.000
_cell.length_b   1.000
_cell.length_c   1.000
_cell.angle_alpha   90.00
_cell.angle_beta   90.00
_cell.angle_gamma   90.00
#
_symmetry.space_group_name_H-M   'P 1'
#
loop_
_entity.id
_entity.type
_entity.pdbx_description
1 polymer ?
#
loop_
_entity_poly.entity_id
_entity_poly.type
_entity_poly.pdbx_seq_one_letter_code
_entity_poly.pdbx_strand_id
1 'polypeptide(L)'
;MLKKGMVGAIAALTLAMGSQVMAAEEIQTHGKVELVNSNVTPFAIKNVGGGEWDYGTGTSGSQKHCWSHYNHPKNFHSSTAKVGTSTDKAYADAGKWSLADAYGPKDKTGYAYWDNKASRP
;
A
#
# COMPACT_ATOMS: atom_id res chain seq x y z
N MET A 1 1.03 17.09 40.77
CA MET A 1 1.06 18.05 39.63
C MET A 1 -0.08 17.69 38.69
N LEU A 2 -1.13 18.51 38.63
CA LEU A 2 -2.27 18.37 37.73
C LEU A 2 -1.94 18.93 36.32
N LYS A 3 -2.51 18.30 35.28
CA LYS A 3 -3.06 18.89 34.03
C LYS A 3 -3.62 17.72 33.19
N LYS A 4 -4.90 17.37 33.32
CA LYS A 4 -6.11 17.88 32.61
C LYS A 4 -6.07 17.70 31.09
N GLY A 5 -7.07 16.96 30.57
CA GLY A 5 -7.46 16.99 29.15
C GLY A 5 -8.56 15.99 28.77
N MET A 6 -9.81 16.31 29.13
CA MET A 6 -11.09 16.09 28.40
C MET A 6 -11.40 14.68 27.86
N VAL A 7 -12.33 13.92 28.46
CA VAL A 7 -13.81 14.03 28.33
C VAL A 7 -14.27 14.17 26.88
N GLY A 8 -14.79 13.07 26.36
CA GLY A 8 -15.62 12.99 25.16
C GLY A 8 -16.53 11.76 25.25
N ALA A 9 -17.38 11.72 26.28
CA ALA A 9 -18.51 10.79 26.30
C ALA A 9 -19.57 11.32 25.33
N ILE A 10 -19.85 10.60 24.26
CA ILE A 10 -21.10 10.72 23.52
C ILE A 10 -21.81 9.40 23.70
N ALA A 11 -22.75 9.39 24.64
CA ALA A 11 -23.77 8.35 24.71
C ALA A 11 -24.74 8.58 23.54
N ALA A 12 -24.84 7.60 22.66
CA ALA A 12 -26.03 7.42 21.83
C ALA A 12 -26.58 6.03 22.17
N LEU A 13 -27.52 6.01 23.12
CA LEU A 13 -28.39 4.87 23.37
C LEU A 13 -29.49 4.90 22.32
N THR A 14 -29.41 4.01 21.34
CA THR A 14 -30.54 3.61 20.51
C THR A 14 -30.56 2.09 20.40
N LEU A 15 -31.41 1.46 21.22
CA LEU A 15 -31.88 0.09 20.97
C LEU A 15 -32.89 0.17 19.83
N ALA A 16 -32.52 -0.36 18.66
CA ALA A 16 -33.47 -0.79 17.64
C ALA A 16 -33.02 -2.16 17.13
N MET A 17 -33.80 -3.19 17.47
CA MET A 17 -33.70 -4.51 16.84
C MET A 17 -34.15 -4.37 15.38
N GLY A 18 -33.25 -4.62 14.43
CA GLY A 18 -33.58 -4.59 13.01
C GLY A 18 -32.39 -5.07 12.20
N SER A 19 -32.47 -6.32 11.73
CA SER A 19 -31.62 -6.98 10.73
C SER A 19 -30.14 -6.57 10.76
N GLN A 20 -29.28 -7.47 11.25
CA GLN A 20 -27.84 -7.40 10.98
C GLN A 20 -27.65 -7.48 9.46
N VAL A 21 -27.67 -6.34 8.78
CA VAL A 21 -27.05 -6.20 7.47
C VAL A 21 -25.58 -6.45 7.74
N MET A 22 -25.09 -7.58 7.26
CA MET A 22 -23.69 -7.94 7.29
C MET A 22 -22.91 -6.74 6.74
N ALA A 23 -22.21 -6.00 7.60
CA ALA A 23 -21.24 -5.02 7.15
C ALA A 23 -20.18 -5.83 6.40
N ALA A 24 -20.23 -5.81 5.06
CA ALA A 24 -19.17 -6.35 4.25
C ALA A 24 -17.89 -5.62 4.68
N GLU A 25 -16.91 -6.38 5.15
CA GLU A 25 -15.60 -5.84 5.49
C GLU A 25 -15.07 -5.10 4.25
N GLU A 26 -14.90 -3.78 4.36
CA GLU A 26 -14.39 -2.97 3.26
C GLU A 26 -12.92 -3.34 3.04
N ILE A 27 -12.67 -4.24 2.09
CA ILE A 27 -11.31 -4.60 1.69
C ILE A 27 -10.67 -3.34 1.08
N GLN A 28 -9.56 -2.87 1.67
CA GLN A 28 -8.76 -1.78 1.09
C GLN A 28 -8.52 -2.02 -0.40
N THR A 29 -8.77 -1.03 -1.23
CA THR A 29 -8.60 -1.17 -2.68
C THR A 29 -7.26 -0.66 -3.18
N HIS A 30 -6.56 0.09 -2.35
CA HIS A 30 -5.24 0.63 -2.65
C HIS A 30 -4.43 0.77 -1.36
N GLY A 31 -3.11 0.77 -1.49
CA GLY A 31 -2.22 0.98 -0.37
C GLY A 31 -0.89 1.60 -0.78
N LYS A 32 -0.19 2.12 0.23
CA LYS A 32 1.14 2.72 0.08
C LYS A 32 2.01 2.40 1.28
N VAL A 33 3.32 2.32 1.06
CA VAL A 33 4.31 2.25 2.13
C VAL A 33 5.47 3.19 1.81
N GLU A 34 5.92 3.91 2.83
CA GLU A 34 7.17 4.67 2.78
C GLU A 34 8.34 3.79 3.23
N LEU A 35 9.43 3.79 2.47
CA LEU A 35 10.58 2.91 2.65
C LEU A 35 11.76 3.75 3.16
N VAL A 36 11.71 4.07 4.45
CA VAL A 36 12.54 5.11 5.11
C VAL A 36 13.81 4.59 5.79
N ASN A 37 14.05 3.28 5.85
CA ASN A 37 15.26 2.75 6.49
C ASN A 37 16.35 2.48 5.45
N SER A 38 17.43 3.26 5.46
CA SER A 38 18.61 3.05 4.60
C SER A 38 19.48 1.87 5.04
N ASN A 39 19.31 1.38 6.28
CA ASN A 39 20.10 0.29 6.87
C ASN A 39 19.36 -1.07 6.90
N VAL A 40 18.05 -1.08 6.64
CA VAL A 40 17.24 -2.31 6.56
C VAL A 40 16.28 -2.19 5.39
N THR A 41 16.43 -3.07 4.41
CA THR A 41 15.47 -3.21 3.33
C THR A 41 14.21 -3.90 3.85
N PRO A 42 13.02 -3.30 3.76
CA PRO A 42 11.77 -4.05 3.87
C PRO A 42 11.66 -4.90 2.60
N PHE A 43 11.91 -6.20 2.66
CA PHE A 43 11.48 -7.17 1.66
C PHE A 43 10.22 -7.80 2.22
N ALA A 44 9.06 -7.30 1.85
CA ALA A 44 7.80 -7.75 2.42
C ALA A 44 6.88 -8.27 1.33
N ILE A 45 6.52 -9.54 1.44
CA ILE A 45 5.35 -10.11 0.77
C ILE A 45 4.19 -10.00 1.74
N LYS A 46 3.10 -9.34 1.33
CA LYS A 46 1.89 -9.18 2.14
C LYS A 46 0.64 -9.49 1.34
N ASN A 47 -0.35 -10.05 2.01
CA ASN A 47 -1.70 -10.19 1.47
C ASN A 47 -2.48 -8.92 1.78
N VAL A 48 -2.78 -8.12 0.75
CA VAL A 48 -3.46 -6.83 0.85
C VAL A 48 -4.42 -6.68 -0.31
N GLY A 49 -5.57 -6.04 -0.09
CA GLY A 49 -6.53 -5.79 -1.16
C GLY A 49 -7.04 -7.02 -1.91
N GLY A 50 -6.99 -8.21 -1.30
CA GLY A 50 -7.35 -9.47 -1.96
C GLY A 50 -6.27 -10.04 -2.90
N GLY A 51 -5.09 -9.45 -2.96
CA GLY A 51 -3.94 -9.90 -3.74
C GLY A 51 -2.66 -10.03 -2.92
N GLU A 52 -1.59 -10.47 -3.57
CA GLU A 52 -0.24 -10.56 -3.02
C GLU A 52 0.59 -9.35 -3.46
N TRP A 53 1.26 -8.70 -2.52
CA TRP A 53 2.08 -7.51 -2.75
C TRP A 53 3.50 -7.73 -2.24
N ASP A 54 4.46 -7.78 -3.15
CA ASP A 54 5.90 -7.79 -2.89
C ASP A 54 6.48 -6.40 -3.13
N TYR A 55 7.06 -5.79 -2.10
CA TYR A 55 7.60 -4.44 -2.20
C TYR A 55 8.84 -4.25 -1.35
N GLY A 56 9.63 -3.25 -1.71
CA GLY A 56 10.81 -2.90 -0.94
C GLY A 56 11.80 -1.94 -1.59
N THR A 57 12.97 -1.82 -0.96
CA THR A 57 14.07 -0.98 -1.47
C THR A 57 15.46 -1.55 -1.20
N GLY A 58 16.30 -1.63 -2.23
CA GLY A 58 17.66 -2.13 -2.14
C GLY A 58 18.69 -1.10 -2.62
N THR A 59 19.97 -1.41 -2.41
CA THR A 59 21.05 -0.72 -3.14
C THR A 59 21.36 -1.51 -4.40
N SER A 60 21.32 -0.86 -5.56
CA SER A 60 21.75 -1.41 -6.84
C SER A 60 22.87 -0.52 -7.40
N GLY A 61 24.12 -0.97 -7.28
CA GLY A 61 25.30 -0.17 -7.61
C GLY A 61 25.33 1.18 -6.88
N SER A 62 25.36 2.27 -7.63
CA SER A 62 25.36 3.64 -7.11
C SER A 62 23.96 4.22 -6.86
N GLN A 63 22.90 3.46 -7.10
CA GLN A 63 21.52 3.90 -6.95
C GLN A 63 20.79 3.11 -5.87
N LYS A 64 19.71 3.70 -5.36
CA LYS A 64 18.67 2.99 -4.63
C LYS A 64 17.67 2.47 -5.65
N HIS A 65 17.37 1.18 -5.53
CA HIS A 65 16.28 0.51 -6.22
C HIS A 65 15.07 0.46 -5.29
N CYS A 66 13.90 0.78 -5.80
CA CYS A 66 12.62 0.69 -5.12
C CYS A 66 11.69 -0.10 -6.03
N TRP A 67 11.01 -1.11 -5.52
CA TRP A 67 10.07 -1.91 -6.30
C TRP A 67 8.69 -1.99 -5.64
N SER A 68 7.70 -2.21 -6.48
CA SER A 68 6.35 -2.57 -6.09
C SER A 68 5.81 -3.58 -7.10
N HIS A 69 5.61 -4.81 -6.66
CA HIS A 69 5.08 -5.90 -7.43
C HIS A 69 3.75 -6.31 -6.82
N TYR A 70 2.67 -6.30 -7.60
CA TYR A 70 1.35 -6.66 -7.10
C TYR A 70 0.69 -7.69 -8.00
N ASN A 71 0.06 -8.71 -7.43
CA ASN A 71 -0.77 -9.67 -8.13
C ASN A 71 -2.14 -9.73 -7.48
N HIS A 72 -3.16 -9.34 -8.24
CA HIS A 72 -4.54 -9.53 -7.82
C HIS A 72 -5.23 -10.63 -8.67
N PRO A 73 -5.83 -11.66 -8.05
CA PRO A 73 -6.32 -12.84 -8.76
C PRO A 73 -7.57 -12.59 -9.61
N LYS A 74 -8.34 -11.53 -9.32
CA LYS A 74 -9.67 -11.31 -9.93
C LYS A 74 -9.86 -9.99 -10.68
N ASN A 75 -8.99 -9.01 -10.45
CA ASN A 75 -9.21 -7.64 -10.93
C ASN A 75 -8.01 -7.19 -11.76
N PHE A 76 -8.29 -6.31 -12.71
CA PHE A 76 -7.24 -5.48 -13.29
C PHE A 76 -6.67 -4.56 -12.20
N HIS A 77 -5.35 -4.45 -12.14
CA HIS A 77 -4.67 -3.82 -11.03
C HIS A 77 -3.39 -3.12 -11.48
N SER A 78 -2.79 -2.35 -10.58
CA SER A 78 -1.52 -1.68 -10.83
C SER A 78 -0.61 -1.69 -9.61
N SER A 79 0.67 -1.51 -9.88
CA SER A 79 1.69 -1.22 -8.88
C SER A 79 2.48 0.02 -9.31
N THR A 80 3.03 0.74 -8.34
CA THR A 80 3.87 1.92 -8.61
C THR A 80 5.04 1.94 -7.66
N ALA A 81 6.23 2.21 -8.19
CA ALA A 81 7.44 2.43 -7.42
C ALA A 81 7.95 3.84 -7.65
N LYS A 82 8.49 4.48 -6.61
CA LYS A 82 9.04 5.83 -6.70
C LYS A 82 10.25 6.00 -5.80
N VAL A 83 11.30 6.65 -6.33
CA VAL A 83 12.48 7.06 -5.55
C VAL A 83 13.05 8.35 -6.15
N GLY A 84 13.12 9.41 -5.34
CA GLY A 84 13.50 10.74 -5.83
C GLY A 84 12.54 11.24 -6.93
N THR A 85 13.09 11.57 -8.09
CA THR A 85 12.31 11.98 -9.29
C THR A 85 11.89 10.80 -10.17
N SER A 86 12.43 9.61 -9.95
CA SER A 86 12.09 8.40 -10.71
C SER A 86 10.76 7.84 -10.22
N THR A 87 9.83 7.59 -11.13
CA THR A 87 8.55 6.93 -10.88
C THR A 87 8.30 5.94 -12.00
N ASP A 88 7.94 4.72 -11.64
CA ASP A 88 7.50 3.71 -12.57
C ASP A 88 6.14 3.15 -12.13
N LYS A 89 5.28 2.85 -13.11
CA LYS A 89 3.93 2.33 -12.89
C LYS A 89 3.66 1.22 -13.91
N ALA A 90 3.26 0.07 -13.39
CA ALA A 90 2.87 -1.06 -14.20
C ALA A 90 1.41 -1.45 -13.93
N TYR A 91 0.77 -2.01 -14.94
CA TYR A 91 -0.58 -2.54 -14.88
C TYR A 91 -0.57 -4.01 -15.28
N ALA A 92 -1.52 -4.78 -14.75
CA ALA A 92 -1.69 -6.17 -15.13
C ALA A 92 -3.16 -6.58 -15.11
N ASP A 93 -3.52 -7.49 -16.01
CA ASP A 93 -4.79 -8.22 -15.94
C ASP A 93 -4.79 -9.17 -14.73
N ALA A 94 -5.99 -9.60 -14.34
CA ALA A 94 -6.21 -10.51 -13.23
C ALA A 94 -5.31 -11.76 -13.29
N GLY A 95 -4.71 -12.12 -12.15
CA GLY A 95 -3.85 -13.30 -11.98
C GLY A 95 -2.40 -13.13 -12.47
N LYS A 96 -2.08 -12.01 -13.13
CA LYS A 96 -0.70 -11.67 -13.51
C LYS A 96 -0.10 -10.70 -12.49
N TRP A 97 1.22 -10.58 -12.50
CA TRP A 97 1.94 -9.59 -11.70
C TRP A 97 2.07 -8.27 -12.48
N SER A 98 1.75 -7.15 -11.84
CA SER A 98 2.22 -5.83 -12.25
C SER A 98 3.58 -5.58 -11.60
N LEU A 99 4.61 -5.28 -12.41
CA LEU A 99 6.00 -5.15 -11.95
C LEU A 99 6.47 -3.71 -12.17
N ALA A 100 6.61 -2.94 -11.10
CA ALA A 100 7.07 -1.56 -11.16
C ALA A 100 8.40 -1.38 -10.42
N ASP A 101 9.38 -0.77 -11.09
CA ASP A 101 10.76 -0.64 -10.63
C ASP A 101 11.28 0.79 -10.85
N ALA A 102 11.70 1.45 -9.78
CA ALA A 102 12.26 2.79 -9.84
C ALA A 102 13.69 2.82 -9.28
N TYR A 103 14.57 3.57 -9.95
CA TYR A 103 15.98 3.73 -9.59
C TYR A 103 16.31 5.21 -9.38
N GLY A 104 16.93 5.54 -8.25
CA GLY A 104 17.19 6.92 -7.87
C GLY A 104 18.33 7.10 -6.87
N PRO A 105 18.55 8.33 -6.37
CA PRO A 105 19.63 8.61 -5.44
C PRO A 105 19.45 7.87 -4.09
N LYS A 106 20.57 7.44 -3.48
CA LYS A 106 20.57 6.56 -2.29
C LYS A 106 19.96 7.21 -1.04
N ASP A 107 20.05 8.53 -0.94
CA ASP A 107 19.55 9.34 0.16
C ASP A 107 18.05 9.61 0.09
N LYS A 108 17.38 9.24 -1.01
CA LYS A 108 15.94 9.49 -1.18
C LYS A 108 15.10 8.37 -0.59
N THR A 109 13.98 8.77 0.00
CA THR A 109 12.92 7.86 0.44
C THR A 109 12.33 7.14 -0.77
N GLY A 110 12.19 5.81 -0.65
CA GLY A 110 11.43 5.01 -1.60
C GLY A 110 9.95 4.97 -1.23
N TYR A 111 9.07 4.85 -2.22
CA TYR A 111 7.64 4.67 -2.02
C TYR A 111 7.14 3.56 -2.92
N ALA A 112 6.36 2.65 -2.35
CA ALA A 112 5.71 1.57 -3.08
C ALA A 112 4.19 1.68 -2.90
N TYR A 113 3.46 1.46 -3.99
CA TYR A 113 2.00 1.54 -4.05
C TYR A 113 1.42 0.34 -4.79
N TRP A 114 0.18 -0.03 -4.43
CA TRP A 114 -0.65 -1.00 -5.14
C TRP A 114 -2.10 -0.50 -5.24
N ASP A 115 -2.81 -0.94 -6.27
CA ASP A 115 -4.22 -0.61 -6.52
C ASP A 115 -4.93 -1.78 -7.22
N ASN A 116 -5.98 -2.34 -6.61
CA ASN A 116 -6.78 -3.44 -7.15
C ASN A 116 -8.01 -3.00 -7.96
N LYS A 117 -8.18 -1.68 -8.16
CA LYS A 117 -9.22 -1.03 -8.96
C LYS A 117 -8.62 -0.03 -9.95
N ALA A 118 -7.43 -0.32 -10.45
CA ALA A 118 -6.75 0.53 -11.41
C ALA A 118 -7.60 0.75 -12.68
N SER A 119 -7.52 1.94 -13.27
CA SER A 119 -8.12 2.23 -14.58
C SER A 119 -7.16 1.84 -15.71
N ARG A 120 -7.71 1.35 -16.82
CA ARG A 120 -6.92 1.10 -18.03
C ARG A 120 -6.41 2.45 -18.58
N PRO A 121 -5.13 2.52 -18.99
CA PRO A 121 -4.57 3.72 -19.62
C PRO A 121 -5.14 3.96 -21.02
#